data_AF-A0A3N5H7N4-F1
#
_entry.id   AF-A0A3N5H7N4-F1
#
_cell.length_a   1.000
_cell.length_b   1.000
_cell.length_c   1.000
_cell.angle_alpha   90.00
_cell.angle_beta   90.00
_cell.angle_gamma   90.00
#
_symmetry.space_group_name_H-M   'P 1'
#
loop_
_entity.id
_entity.type
_entity.pdbx_description
1 polymer ?
#
loop_
_entity_poly.entity_id
_entity_poly.type
_entity_poly.pdbx_seq_one_letter_code
_entity_poly.pdbx_strand_id
1 'polypeptide(L)' 'AEGVGVAIEAQHLCMMMRGVEKQNSMMTTSAMLGTFRDSAATRTEFLTLIGRRRP' A
#
# COMPACT_ATOMS: atom_id res chain seq x y z
N ALA A 1 19.20 2.49 -10.65
CA ALA A 1 17.73 2.43 -10.72
C ALA A 1 17.19 3.85 -10.75
N GLU A 2 16.23 4.16 -11.62
CA GLU A 2 15.68 5.53 -11.78
C GLU A 2 14.61 5.89 -10.74
N GLY A 3 14.04 4.89 -10.06
CA GLY A 3 13.08 5.09 -8.98
C GLY A 3 12.73 3.77 -8.30
N VAL A 4 12.04 3.86 -7.16
CA VAL A 4 11.58 2.71 -6.37
C VAL A 4 10.17 2.99 -5.86
N GLY A 5 9.26 2.03 -6.02
CA GLY A 5 7.95 2.04 -5.40
C GLY A 5 7.79 0.85 -4.46
N VAL A 6 7.34 1.11 -3.23
CA VAL A 6 7.03 0.10 -2.21
C VAL A 6 5.58 0.28 -1.78
N ALA A 7 4.84 -0.83 -1.73
CA ALA A 7 3.51 -0.88 -1.15
C ALA A 7 3.41 -2.09 -0.22
N ILE A 8 2.87 -1.88 0.97
CA ILE A 8 2.67 -2.91 1.99
C ILE A 8 1.21 -2.88 2.38
N GLU A 9 0.58 -4.06 2.41
CA GLU A 9 -0.74 -4.26 2.95
C GLU A 9 -0.68 -5.27 4.09
N ALA A 10 -1.20 -4.91 5.26
CA ALA A 10 -1.11 -5.73 6.45
C ALA A 10 -2.31 -5.57 7.38
N GLN A 11 -2.57 -6.63 8.16
CA GLN A 11 -3.52 -6.62 9.26
C GLN A 11 -2.78 -6.43 10.59
N HIS A 12 -3.26 -5.50 11.40
CA HIS A 12 -2.68 -5.20 12.71
C HIS A 12 -3.41 -5.98 13.79
N LEU A 13 -2.81 -7.08 14.24
CA LEU A 13 -3.41 -7.95 15.26
C LEU A 13 -3.66 -7.22 16.58
N CYS A 14 -2.85 -6.22 16.92
CA CYS A 14 -3.09 -5.38 18.08
C CYS A 14 -4.40 -4.58 18.00
N MET A 15 -4.90 -4.25 16.79
CA MET A 15 -6.19 -3.57 16.59
C MET A 15 -7.36 -4.55 16.52
N MET A 16 -7.09 -5.80 16.14
CA MET A 16 -8.11 -6.84 15.98
C MET A 16 -8.36 -7.60 17.28
N MET A 17 -7.32 -7.96 18.02
CA MET A 17 -7.44 -8.88 19.17
C MET A 17 -7.40 -8.17 20.52
N ARG A 18 -7.10 -6.86 20.54
CA ARG A 18 -6.94 -6.07 21.76
C ARG A 18 -7.47 -4.65 21.51
N GLY A 19 -7.86 -3.94 22.56
CA GLY A 19 -8.24 -2.52 22.47
C GLY A 19 -9.49 -2.29 21.62
N VAL A 20 -9.36 -1.58 20.49
CA VAL A 20 -10.49 -1.15 19.65
C VAL A 20 -11.24 -2.31 18.95
N GLU A 21 -10.66 -3.51 18.92
CA GLU A 21 -11.28 -4.75 18.43
C GLU A 21 -11.94 -4.66 17.03
N LYS A 22 -11.34 -3.87 16.13
CA LYS A 22 -11.84 -3.68 14.77
C LYS A 22 -11.51 -4.88 13.89
N GLN A 23 -12.42 -5.86 13.87
CA GLN A 23 -12.34 -7.01 12.98
C GLN A 23 -12.34 -6.54 11.52
N ASN A 24 -11.53 -7.21 10.69
CA ASN A 24 -11.34 -6.87 9.26
C ASN A 24 -10.61 -5.54 9.00
N SER A 25 -9.85 -5.01 9.97
CA SER A 25 -9.00 -3.86 9.73
C SER A 25 -7.81 -4.24 8.84
N MET A 26 -7.74 -3.64 7.65
CA MET A 26 -6.61 -3.72 6.73
C MET A 26 -5.93 -2.35 6.63
N MET A 27 -4.60 -2.31 6.71
CA MET A 27 -3.80 -1.09 6.56
C MET A 27 -2.91 -1.20 5.33
N THR A 28 -2.96 -0.18 4.47
CA THR A 28 -2.07 -0.05 3.33
C THR A 28 -1.14 1.14 3.54
N THR A 29 0.16 0.93 3.32
CA THR A 29 1.17 1.98 3.33
C THR A 29 2.04 1.89 2.09
N SER A 30 2.62 3.01 1.69
CA SER A 30 3.48 3.05 0.52
C SER A 30 4.60 4.07 0.68
N ALA A 31 5.73 3.80 0.06
CA ALA A 31 6.85 4.74 -0.05
C ALA A 31 7.34 4.77 -1.50
N MET A 32 7.50 5.97 -2.05
CA MET A 32 7.90 6.19 -3.43
C MET A 32 9.16 7.07 -3.49
N LEU A 33 10.12 6.67 -4.31
CA LEU A 33 11.37 7.38 -4.57
C LEU A 33 11.63 7.50 -6.07
N GLY A 34 12.32 8.56 -6.48
CA GLY A 34 12.67 8.83 -7.88
C GLY A 34 11.43 8.93 -8.78
N THR A 35 11.49 8.29 -9.94
CA THR A 35 10.42 8.35 -10.96
C THR A 35 9.02 7.98 -10.42
N PHE A 36 8.91 7.06 -9.46
CA PHE A 36 7.63 6.70 -8.82
C PHE A 36 7.04 7.81 -7.93
N ARG A 37 7.86 8.73 -7.44
CA ARG A 37 7.41 9.90 -6.67
C ARG A 37 7.15 11.09 -7.58
N ASP A 38 8.06 11.31 -8.53
CA ASP A 38 8.13 12.55 -9.28
C ASP A 38 7.21 12.53 -10.53
N SER A 39 6.90 11.34 -11.08
CA SER A 39 5.94 11.17 -12.18
C SER A 39 4.58 10.65 -11.71
N ALA A 40 3.56 11.49 -11.83
CA ALA A 40 2.18 11.12 -11.47
C ALA A 40 1.62 9.98 -12.34
N ALA A 41 2.00 9.92 -13.63
CA ALA A 41 1.58 8.86 -14.55
C ALA A 41 2.12 7.50 -14.09
N THR A 42 3.44 7.42 -13.84
CA THR A 42 4.12 6.21 -13.38
C THR A 42 3.56 5.73 -12.04
N ARG A 43 3.35 6.66 -11.09
CA ARG A 43 2.74 6.34 -9.79
C ARG A 43 1.34 5.77 -9.94
N THR A 44 0.52 6.39 -10.78
CA THR A 44 -0.87 5.95 -11.01
C THR A 44 -0.92 4.58 -11.64
N GLU A 45 -0.07 4.33 -12.64
CA GLU A 45 0.04 3.02 -13.28
C GLU A 45 0.44 1.94 -12.26
N PHE A 46 1.50 2.19 -11.48
CA PHE A 46 1.95 1.27 -10.44
C PHE A 46 0.85 0.94 -9.43
N LEU A 47 0.21 1.95 -8.83
CA LEU A 47 -0.85 1.76 -7.85
C LEU A 47 -2.07 1.03 -8.45
N THR A 48 -2.40 1.31 -9.71
CA THR A 48 -3.48 0.63 -10.41
C THR A 48 -3.16 -0.85 -10.64
N LEU A 49 -1.92 -1.17 -11.02
CA LEU A 49 -1.50 -2.55 -11.25
C LEU A 49 -1.52 -3.39 -9.97
N ILE A 50 -0.98 -2.86 -8.86
CA ILE A 50 -0.95 -3.58 -7.58
C ILE A 50 -2.32 -3.63 -6.88
N GLY A 51 -3.21 -2.68 -7.17
CA GLY A 51 -4.58 -2.62 -6.63
C GLY A 51 -5.54 -3.63 -7.27
N ARG A 52 -5.14 -4.29 -8.36
CA ARG A 52 -5.89 -5.39 -8.97
C ARG A 52 -5.67 -6.69 -8.20
N ARG A 53 -6.25 -6.82 -6.99
CA ARG A 53 -6.54 -8.16 -6.47
C ARG A 53 -7.74 -8.72 -7.21
N ARG A 54 -7.49 -9.77 -8.02
CA ARG A 54 -8.55 -10.71 -8.42
C ARG A 54 -9.19 -11.29 -7.14
N PRO A 55 -10.51 -11.56 -7.18
CA PRO A 55 -11.33 -11.88 -6.01
C PRO A 55 -10.76 -13.03 -5.16
#